data_AF-A0A143Z1V1-F1
#
_entry.id   AF-A0A143Z1V1-F1
#
_cell.length_a   1.000
_cell.length_b   1.000
_cell.length_c   1.000
_cell.angle_alpha   90.00
_cell.angle_beta   90.00
_cell.angle_gamma   90.00
#
_symmetry.space_group_name_H-M   'P 1'
#
loop_
_entity.id
_entity.type
_entity.pdbx_description
1 polymer ?
#
loop_
_entity_poly.entity_id
_entity_poly.type
_entity_poly.pdbx_seq_one_letter_code
_entity_poly.pdbx_strand_id
1 'polypeptide(L)'
;MIYEMTIEKNLLTEPISHTIRIEDNSTFEQLYQDILQVLQEEAPKNHSFQIMRSNGKKQSGISIQPQPAPDQVSEDPFVYNEDSENTSLFDERFYENGTPLKDYFKKPGDAATYISVQDIPDEYTVTFSKTLTPAEAILAELNQLIERSPERGESYDILKGQLDELTQLLNPSSRKSKKPASPKQPQIYSFKITLENVGVPVWRKVQVNSSSTFLELHKIIQILFDWQDDHLHEFRIQKSNGIRQKNVVIESDEEASSPFDSIFFDDEQTYLSETEERLHDHFLVEKDQARYTYDFGDDWQHKIVLEKILEPAEGTTYPICTAAKNDAPYEDSRYEVMTGDLSLLNSDAKGIVSSVNTVLEMRLHNKKTARNKNIKVWRGRFPE
;
A
#
# COMPACT_ATOMS: atom_id res chain seq x y z
N MET A 1 14.73 -17.86 -3.74
CA MET A 1 14.30 -16.51 -3.29
C MET A 1 15.51 -15.83 -2.64
N ILE A 2 15.42 -14.57 -2.25
CA ILE A 2 16.54 -13.84 -1.63
C ILE A 2 16.15 -13.46 -0.21
N TYR A 3 16.96 -13.81 0.77
CA TYR A 3 16.78 -13.39 2.15
C TYR A 3 17.41 -12.02 2.33
N GLU A 4 16.64 -11.06 2.84
CA GLU A 4 17.17 -9.81 3.36
C GLU A 4 17.45 -10.00 4.85
N MET A 5 18.69 -9.75 5.25
CA MET A 5 19.15 -9.92 6.63
C MET A 5 19.87 -8.66 7.09
N THR A 6 19.69 -8.33 8.37
CA THR A 6 20.34 -7.19 9.02
C THR A 6 21.43 -7.69 9.95
N ILE A 7 22.63 -7.13 9.86
CA ILE A 7 23.78 -7.41 10.71
C ILE A 7 23.97 -6.20 11.61
N GLU A 8 23.82 -6.39 12.92
CA GLU A 8 23.88 -5.31 13.90
C GLU A 8 24.98 -5.57 14.93
N LYS A 9 25.85 -4.56 15.13
CA LYS A 9 26.80 -4.54 16.25
C LYS A 9 26.28 -3.57 17.30
N ASN A 10 25.92 -4.10 18.47
CA ASN A 10 25.49 -3.30 19.60
C ASN A 10 26.70 -2.62 20.25
N LEU A 11 26.88 -1.33 19.94
CA LEU A 11 27.89 -0.48 20.56
C LEU A 11 27.25 0.46 21.58
N LEU A 12 28.02 0.88 22.59
CA LEU A 12 27.58 1.85 23.60
C LEU A 12 27.30 3.25 23.04
N THR A 13 27.72 3.53 21.81
CA THR A 13 27.60 4.84 21.15
C THR A 13 26.45 4.84 20.14
N GLU A 14 26.69 4.33 18.94
CA GLU A 14 25.72 4.20 17.87
C GLU A 14 25.79 2.78 17.32
N PRO A 15 24.65 2.07 17.18
CA PRO A 15 24.63 0.73 16.61
C PRO A 15 25.05 0.80 15.14
N ILE A 16 26.01 -0.06 14.77
CA ILE A 16 26.38 -0.24 13.37
C ILE A 16 25.44 -1.29 12.80
N SER A 17 24.64 -0.91 11.80
CA SER A 17 23.70 -1.79 11.13
C SER A 17 24.01 -1.86 9.64
N HIS A 18 24.08 -3.07 9.11
CA HIS A 18 24.24 -3.33 7.68
C HIS A 18 23.17 -4.29 7.18
N THR A 19 22.74 -4.09 5.93
CA THR A 19 21.80 -5.00 5.26
C THR A 19 22.55 -5.82 4.22
N ILE A 20 22.39 -7.14 4.26
CA ILE A 20 22.86 -8.08 3.24
C ILE A 20 21.68 -8.79 2.58
N ARG A 21 21.90 -9.25 1.36
CA ARG A 21 20.92 -10.00 0.57
C ARG A 21 21.58 -11.25 0.02
N ILE A 22 21.08 -12.41 0.44
CA ILE A 22 21.70 -13.72 0.18
C ILE A 22 20.64 -14.69 -0.35
N GLU A 23 21.01 -15.63 -1.24
CA GLU A 23 20.03 -16.60 -1.76
C GLU A 23 19.53 -17.54 -0.64
N ASP A 24 18.24 -17.88 -0.64
CA ASP A 24 17.60 -18.70 0.41
C ASP A 24 18.14 -20.14 0.53
N ASN A 25 18.74 -20.65 -0.54
CA ASN A 25 19.41 -21.95 -0.61
C ASN A 25 20.89 -21.88 -0.17
N SER A 26 21.39 -20.71 0.22
CA SER A 26 22.78 -20.53 0.66
C SER A 26 23.06 -21.22 1.99
N THR A 27 24.34 -21.35 2.31
CA THR A 27 24.83 -21.93 3.55
C THR A 27 25.36 -20.86 4.51
N PHE A 28 25.65 -21.26 5.75
CA PHE A 28 26.30 -20.37 6.72
C PHE A 28 27.70 -19.92 6.27
N GLU A 29 28.38 -20.68 5.41
CA GLU A 29 29.67 -20.27 4.88
C GLU A 29 29.52 -19.09 3.91
N GLN A 30 28.52 -19.14 3.02
CA GLN A 30 28.23 -18.02 2.13
C GLN A 30 27.78 -16.79 2.93
N LEU A 31 26.99 -16.98 3.99
CA LEU A 31 26.61 -15.90 4.89
C LEU A 31 27.83 -15.24 5.56
N TYR A 32 28.80 -16.05 6.00
CA TYR A 32 30.06 -15.54 6.54
C TYR A 32 30.84 -14.70 5.52
N GLN A 33 30.97 -15.17 4.27
CA GLN A 33 31.66 -14.41 3.21
C GLN A 33 30.98 -13.06 2.95
N ASP A 34 29.65 -13.03 2.90
CA ASP A 34 28.88 -11.80 2.71
C ASP A 34 29.03 -10.83 3.89
N ILE A 35 29.08 -11.36 5.13
CA ILE A 35 29.35 -10.56 6.34
C ILE A 35 30.73 -9.90 6.26
N LEU A 36 31.78 -10.65 5.92
CA LEU A 36 33.13 -10.10 5.79
C LEU A 36 33.20 -9.00 4.75
N GLN A 37 32.56 -9.21 3.60
CA GLN A 37 32.55 -8.23 2.51
C GLN A 37 31.89 -6.91 2.96
N VAL A 38 30.79 -6.98 3.70
CA VAL A 38 30.05 -5.79 4.13
C VAL A 38 30.70 -5.07 5.31
N LEU A 39 31.28 -5.81 6.25
CA LEU A 39 32.03 -5.22 7.36
C LEU A 39 33.38 -4.65 6.92
N GLN A 40 33.89 -5.03 5.74
CA GLN A 40 35.22 -4.68 5.23
C GLN A 40 36.34 -5.06 6.22
N GLU A 41 36.13 -6.15 6.96
CA GLU A 41 37.07 -6.68 7.95
C GLU A 41 38.00 -7.74 7.32
N GLU A 42 39.20 -7.89 7.88
CA GLU A 42 40.06 -9.02 7.55
C GLU A 42 39.47 -10.32 8.12
N ALA A 43 39.73 -11.44 7.43
CA ALA A 43 39.25 -12.74 7.87
C ALA A 43 39.71 -13.03 9.31
N PRO A 44 38.79 -13.39 10.24
CA PRO A 44 39.14 -13.67 11.62
C PRO A 44 40.00 -14.92 11.75
N LYS A 45 40.71 -15.02 12.88
CA LYS A 45 41.42 -16.25 13.26
C LYS A 45 40.43 -17.38 13.50
N ASN A 46 39.26 -17.06 14.07
CA ASN A 46 38.16 -17.99 14.19
C ASN A 46 36.81 -17.27 14.21
N HIS A 47 35.75 -17.95 13.75
CA HIS A 47 34.39 -17.43 13.81
C HIS A 47 33.38 -18.54 14.11
N SER A 48 32.19 -18.14 14.58
CA SER A 48 31.07 -19.06 14.72
C SER A 48 29.73 -18.33 14.65
N PHE A 49 28.67 -19.07 14.34
CA PHE A 49 27.30 -18.62 14.49
C PHE A 49 26.63 -19.39 15.62
N GLN A 50 25.99 -18.66 16.54
CA GLN A 50 25.26 -19.22 17.65
C GLN A 50 23.77 -18.92 17.51
N ILE A 51 22.93 -19.94 17.63
CA ILE A 51 21.48 -19.81 17.49
C ILE A 51 20.81 -20.35 18.74
N MET A 52 20.03 -19.49 19.41
CA MET A 52 19.28 -19.86 20.61
C MET A 52 17.90 -20.38 20.26
N ARG A 53 17.56 -21.57 20.75
CA ARG A 53 16.21 -22.16 20.70
C ARG A 53 15.61 -22.13 22.10
N SER A 54 14.39 -21.60 22.21
CA SER A 54 13.64 -21.57 23.46
C SER A 54 12.36 -22.39 23.34
N ASN A 55 12.24 -23.42 24.17
CA ASN A 55 11.10 -24.34 24.17
C ASN A 55 10.24 -24.11 25.43
N GLY A 56 10.10 -22.86 25.86
CA GLY A 56 9.37 -22.44 27.06
C GLY A 56 10.10 -22.72 28.38
N LYS A 57 10.50 -23.98 28.65
CA LYS A 57 11.13 -24.38 29.93
C LYS A 57 12.63 -24.71 29.85
N LYS A 58 13.17 -24.89 28.64
CA LYS A 58 14.60 -25.17 28.40
C LYS A 58 15.08 -24.29 27.26
N GLN A 59 16.27 -23.72 27.44
CA GLN A 59 17.04 -23.11 26.38
C GLN A 59 18.05 -24.14 25.89
N SER A 60 18.22 -24.21 24.57
CA SER A 60 19.26 -25.00 23.91
C SER A 60 19.80 -24.17 22.77
N GLY A 61 21.09 -24.24 22.54
CA GLY A 61 21.81 -23.48 21.55
C GLY A 61 22.43 -24.39 20.51
N ILE A 62 22.59 -23.86 19.32
CA ILE A 62 23.33 -24.51 18.22
C ILE A 62 24.52 -23.65 17.89
N SER A 63 25.68 -24.28 17.72
CA SER A 63 26.90 -23.64 17.23
C SER A 63 27.22 -24.14 15.83
N ILE A 64 27.46 -23.21 14.90
CA ILE A 64 27.84 -23.49 13.52
C ILE A 64 29.22 -22.87 13.30
N GLN A 65 30.18 -23.66 12.85
CA GLN A 65 31.59 -23.29 12.80
C GLN A 65 32.27 -23.73 11.48
N PRO A 66 33.42 -23.14 11.11
CA PRO A 66 34.22 -23.60 9.99
C PRO A 66 34.68 -25.05 10.15
N GLN A 67 34.88 -25.75 9.03
CA GLN A 67 35.46 -27.08 9.04
C GLN A 67 36.94 -26.99 9.46
N PRO A 68 37.41 -27.76 10.46
CA PRO A 68 38.82 -27.74 10.85
C PRO A 68 39.70 -28.23 9.69
N ALA A 69 40.86 -27.60 9.52
CA ALA A 69 41.87 -28.11 8.60
C ALA A 69 42.28 -29.54 9.00
N PRO A 70 42.65 -30.43 8.06
CA PRO A 70 42.95 -31.84 8.34
C PRO A 70 43.99 -32.08 9.44
N ASP A 71 44.87 -31.09 9.68
CA ASP A 71 45.99 -31.15 10.61
C ASP A 71 45.75 -30.38 11.93
N GLN A 72 44.54 -29.82 12.14
CA GLN A 72 44.19 -29.11 13.39
C GLN A 72 43.30 -29.96 14.29
N VAL A 73 43.80 -30.23 15.50
CA VAL A 73 43.00 -30.77 16.61
C VAL A 73 41.92 -29.73 16.93
N SER A 74 40.65 -30.16 17.03
CA SER A 74 39.52 -29.29 17.36
C SER A 74 39.58 -28.85 18.84
N GLU A 75 40.51 -27.96 19.17
CA GLU A 75 40.44 -27.21 20.41
C GLU A 75 39.46 -26.05 20.20
N ASP A 76 38.45 -26.00 21.05
CA ASP A 76 37.38 -25.01 21.02
C ASP A 76 37.87 -23.72 21.69
N PRO A 77 38.15 -22.64 20.93
CA PRO A 77 38.70 -21.42 21.52
C PRO A 77 37.63 -20.58 22.24
N PHE A 78 36.36 -21.03 22.25
CA PHE A 78 35.24 -20.34 22.91
C PHE A 78 34.87 -20.93 24.28
N VAL A 79 35.60 -21.93 24.76
CA VAL A 79 35.47 -22.41 26.15
C VAL A 79 36.18 -21.44 27.08
N TYR A 80 35.45 -20.44 27.58
CA TYR A 80 35.87 -19.74 28.79
C TYR A 80 35.91 -20.75 29.95
N ASN A 81 37.01 -20.71 30.71
CA ASN A 81 37.34 -21.59 31.84
C ASN A 81 36.15 -22.16 32.63
N GLU A 82 36.30 -23.43 33.02
CA GLU A 82 35.37 -24.40 33.65
C GLU A 82 34.59 -23.97 34.92
N ASP A 83 34.40 -22.69 35.22
CA ASP A 83 33.70 -22.21 36.44
C ASP A 83 32.30 -21.60 36.15
N SER A 84 31.72 -21.86 34.98
CA SER A 84 30.42 -21.32 34.58
C SER A 84 29.44 -22.46 34.30
N GLU A 85 28.32 -22.52 35.02
CA GLU A 85 27.21 -23.49 34.87
C GLU A 85 26.51 -23.46 33.48
N ASN A 86 27.10 -22.80 32.47
CA ASN A 86 26.54 -22.56 31.14
C ASN A 86 27.12 -23.46 30.03
N THR A 87 28.06 -24.36 30.32
CA THR A 87 28.72 -25.24 29.33
C THR A 87 27.80 -26.25 28.64
N SER A 88 26.55 -26.42 29.11
CA SER A 88 25.58 -27.39 28.56
C SER A 88 24.53 -26.78 27.63
N LEU A 89 24.65 -25.50 27.25
CA LEU A 89 23.63 -24.87 26.40
C LEU A 89 23.83 -25.18 24.91
N PHE A 90 25.05 -25.31 24.40
CA PHE A 90 25.36 -25.44 22.96
C PHE A 90 25.93 -26.83 22.58
N ASP A 91 25.22 -27.91 22.91
CA ASP A 91 25.69 -29.28 22.69
C ASP A 91 25.64 -29.72 21.20
N GLU A 92 24.87 -29.03 20.36
CA GLU A 92 24.72 -29.34 18.93
C GLU A 92 25.66 -28.47 18.07
N ARG A 93 26.64 -29.12 17.41
CA ARG A 93 27.62 -28.48 16.52
C ARG A 93 27.44 -28.91 15.07
N PHE A 94 27.41 -27.94 14.17
CA PHE A 94 27.35 -28.16 12.72
C PHE A 94 28.46 -27.41 11.99
N TYR A 95 28.75 -27.84 10.77
CA TYR A 95 29.74 -27.21 9.91
C TYR A 95 29.08 -26.31 8.87
N GLU A 96 29.63 -25.12 8.65
CA GLU A 96 29.02 -24.09 7.82
C GLU A 96 28.81 -24.48 6.36
N ASN A 97 29.76 -25.19 5.72
CA ASN A 97 29.72 -25.58 4.30
C ASN A 97 28.50 -26.43 3.91
N GLY A 98 27.92 -27.17 4.88
CA GLY A 98 26.78 -28.06 4.65
C GLY A 98 25.48 -27.64 5.31
N THR A 99 25.48 -26.52 6.04
CA THR A 99 24.33 -26.10 6.85
C THR A 99 23.56 -25.00 6.13
N PRO A 100 22.36 -25.26 5.61
CA PRO A 100 21.61 -24.29 4.82
C PRO A 100 20.87 -23.29 5.73
N LEU A 101 20.82 -22.03 5.31
CA LEU A 101 20.21 -20.95 6.10
C LEU A 101 18.71 -21.17 6.36
N LYS A 102 17.98 -21.66 5.37
CA LYS A 102 16.53 -21.92 5.44
C LYS A 102 16.09 -22.86 6.59
N ASP A 103 17.00 -23.69 7.10
CA ASP A 103 16.67 -24.61 8.20
C ASP A 103 16.57 -23.88 9.54
N TYR A 104 17.13 -22.66 9.62
CA TYR A 104 17.25 -21.86 10.83
C TYR A 104 16.52 -20.52 10.74
N PHE A 105 16.50 -19.89 9.57
CA PHE A 105 15.80 -18.63 9.31
C PHE A 105 14.49 -18.91 8.56
N LYS A 106 13.39 -19.03 9.30
CA LYS A 106 12.08 -19.45 8.77
C LYS A 106 11.05 -18.32 8.79
N LYS A 107 11.17 -17.38 9.72
CA LYS A 107 10.26 -16.24 9.86
C LYS A 107 11.02 -14.95 10.22
N PRO A 108 10.50 -13.78 9.79
CA PRO A 108 11.02 -12.49 10.21
C PRO A 108 11.29 -12.42 11.72
N GLY A 109 12.47 -11.94 12.08
CA GLY A 109 12.95 -11.86 13.47
C GLY A 109 13.71 -13.09 13.98
N ASP A 110 13.78 -14.19 13.21
CA ASP A 110 14.73 -15.27 13.52
C ASP A 110 16.16 -14.72 13.44
N ALA A 111 16.98 -14.97 14.46
CA ALA A 111 18.29 -14.36 14.60
C ALA A 111 19.37 -15.38 14.97
N ALA A 112 20.60 -15.09 14.54
CA ALA A 112 21.82 -15.79 14.94
C ALA A 112 22.83 -14.76 15.45
N THR A 113 23.59 -15.12 16.47
CA THR A 113 24.76 -14.33 16.92
C THR A 113 25.97 -14.79 16.13
N TYR A 114 26.53 -13.92 15.30
CA TYR A 114 27.82 -14.13 14.64
C TYR A 114 28.93 -13.61 15.55
N ILE A 115 29.91 -14.46 15.84
CA ILE A 115 31.06 -14.15 16.69
C ILE A 115 32.32 -14.23 15.85
N SER A 116 33.06 -13.12 15.77
CA SER A 116 34.32 -12.99 15.04
C SER A 116 35.46 -12.80 16.03
N VAL A 117 36.54 -13.60 15.93
CA VAL A 117 37.69 -13.53 16.84
C VAL A 117 38.95 -13.18 16.06
N GLN A 118 39.43 -11.96 16.25
CA GLN A 118 40.78 -11.54 15.86
C GLN A 118 41.73 -11.64 17.05
N ASP A 119 41.61 -10.71 18.00
CA ASP A 119 42.29 -10.74 19.30
C ASP A 119 41.30 -10.70 20.47
N ILE A 120 40.17 -10.01 20.28
CA ILE A 120 39.02 -9.94 21.21
C ILE A 120 37.78 -10.39 20.41
N PRO A 121 36.86 -11.16 21.00
CA PRO A 121 35.63 -11.54 20.32
C PRO A 121 34.73 -10.32 20.08
N ASP A 122 34.32 -10.14 18.83
CA ASP A 122 33.29 -9.22 18.42
C ASP A 122 32.00 -9.98 18.13
N GLU A 123 30.89 -9.50 18.67
CA GLU A 123 29.57 -10.12 18.50
C GLU A 123 28.66 -9.24 17.63
N TYR A 124 28.03 -9.88 16.65
CA TYR A 124 27.08 -9.29 15.73
C TYR A 124 25.77 -10.08 15.77
N THR A 125 24.64 -9.39 15.77
CA THR A 125 23.32 -10.03 15.63
C THR A 125 22.95 -10.04 14.16
N VAL A 126 22.76 -11.23 13.59
CA VAL A 126 22.28 -11.44 12.22
C VAL A 126 20.81 -11.81 12.29
N THR A 127 19.95 -10.87 11.90
CA THR A 127 18.49 -11.03 11.95
C THR A 127 17.93 -11.22 10.55
N PHE A 128 17.12 -12.25 10.35
CA PHE A 128 16.36 -12.42 9.12
C PHE A 128 15.16 -11.47 9.10
N SER A 129 15.12 -10.57 8.11
CA SER A 129 14.12 -9.52 8.02
C SER A 129 12.93 -9.96 7.18
N LYS A 130 13.15 -10.40 5.94
CA LYS A 130 12.10 -10.86 5.02
C LYS A 130 12.67 -11.63 3.83
N THR A 131 11.80 -12.38 3.15
CA THR A 131 12.10 -13.00 1.86
C THR A 131 11.66 -12.09 0.72
N LEU A 132 12.57 -11.85 -0.22
CA LEU A 132 12.36 -11.09 -1.44
C LEU A 132 12.42 -12.02 -2.65
N THR A 133 11.67 -11.69 -3.69
CA THR A 133 11.90 -12.19 -5.03
C THR A 133 13.22 -11.61 -5.58
N PRO A 134 13.87 -12.26 -6.59
CA PRO A 134 15.08 -11.72 -7.20
C PRO A 134 14.95 -10.27 -7.65
N ALA A 135 13.77 -9.89 -8.13
CA ALA A 135 13.54 -8.57 -8.65
C ALA A 135 13.24 -7.54 -7.53
N GLU A 136 12.54 -7.91 -6.45
CA GLU A 136 12.43 -7.05 -5.24
C GLU A 136 13.80 -6.77 -4.61
N ALA A 137 14.73 -7.73 -4.64
CA ALA A 137 16.09 -7.53 -4.16
C ALA A 137 16.87 -6.50 -5.00
N ILE A 138 16.75 -6.56 -6.34
CA ILE A 138 17.38 -5.58 -7.24
C ILE A 138 16.82 -4.17 -6.98
N LEU A 139 15.50 -4.05 -6.75
CA LEU A 139 14.88 -2.77 -6.40
C LEU A 139 15.47 -2.19 -5.11
N ALA A 140 15.58 -3.01 -4.08
CA ALA A 140 16.08 -2.58 -2.79
C ALA A 140 17.57 -2.17 -2.85
N GLU A 141 18.36 -2.81 -3.72
CA GLU A 141 19.75 -2.43 -3.99
C GLU A 141 19.87 -1.08 -4.73
N LEU A 142 19.03 -0.86 -5.74
CA LEU A 142 18.97 0.42 -6.46
C LEU A 142 18.56 1.58 -5.53
N ASN A 143 17.58 1.37 -4.65
CA ASN A 143 17.19 2.36 -3.65
C ASN A 143 18.36 2.77 -2.75
N GLN A 144 19.11 1.78 -2.24
CA GLN A 144 20.26 2.03 -1.38
C GLN A 144 21.38 2.80 -2.11
N LEU A 145 21.60 2.54 -3.41
CA LEU A 145 22.56 3.29 -4.23
C LEU A 145 22.15 4.75 -4.45
N ILE A 146 20.84 4.99 -4.62
CA ILE A 146 20.27 6.34 -4.79
C ILE A 146 20.41 7.14 -3.49
N GLU A 147 20.11 6.55 -2.34
CA GLU A 147 20.28 7.21 -1.04
C GLU A 147 21.73 7.61 -0.77
N ARG A 148 22.68 6.76 -1.18
CA ARG A 148 24.13 7.02 -1.07
C ARG A 148 24.67 8.03 -2.08
N SER A 149 23.88 8.39 -3.10
CA SER A 149 24.26 9.33 -4.17
C SER A 149 23.38 10.58 -4.17
N PRO A 150 23.49 11.46 -3.15
CA PRO A 150 22.57 12.60 -2.98
C PRO A 150 22.76 13.74 -3.99
N GLU A 151 23.83 13.74 -4.78
CA GLU A 151 24.07 14.77 -5.80
C GLU A 151 23.21 14.53 -7.04
N ARG A 152 22.28 15.46 -7.31
CA ARG A 152 21.45 15.44 -8.53
C ARG A 152 22.31 15.72 -9.76
N GLY A 153 22.76 14.66 -10.41
CA GLY A 153 23.45 14.67 -11.71
C GLY A 153 22.96 13.55 -12.62
N GLU A 154 23.54 13.44 -13.82
CA GLU A 154 23.10 12.46 -14.84
C GLU A 154 23.05 11.01 -14.32
N SER A 155 23.97 10.63 -13.42
CA SER A 155 24.02 9.30 -12.80
C SER A 155 22.81 9.03 -11.90
N TYR A 156 22.33 10.03 -11.17
CA TYR A 156 21.13 9.93 -10.33
C TYR A 156 19.88 9.77 -11.18
N ASP A 157 19.76 10.54 -12.27
CA ASP A 157 18.60 10.48 -13.17
C ASP A 157 18.50 9.11 -13.88
N ILE A 158 19.65 8.53 -14.25
CA ILE A 158 19.71 7.18 -14.84
C ILE A 158 19.29 6.11 -13.82
N LEU A 159 19.86 6.13 -12.61
CA LEU A 159 19.54 5.15 -11.56
C LEU A 159 18.06 5.23 -11.15
N LYS A 160 17.52 6.45 -11.03
CA LYS A 160 16.11 6.68 -10.73
C LYS A 160 15.19 6.20 -11.84
N GLY A 161 15.59 6.38 -13.11
CA GLY A 161 14.85 5.85 -14.26
C GLY A 161 14.79 4.31 -14.27
N GLN A 162 15.91 3.65 -13.95
CA GLN A 162 15.98 2.19 -13.84
C GLN A 162 15.15 1.65 -12.66
N LEU A 163 15.19 2.34 -11.52
CA LEU A 163 14.35 2.03 -10.36
C LEU A 163 12.86 2.13 -10.71
N ASP A 164 12.44 3.21 -11.39
CA ASP A 164 11.06 3.42 -11.82
C ASP A 164 10.59 2.31 -12.79
N GLU A 165 11.46 1.86 -13.70
CA GLU A 165 11.16 0.79 -14.66
C GLU A 165 11.02 -0.57 -13.97
N LEU A 166 11.95 -0.93 -13.08
CA LEU A 166 11.88 -2.19 -12.32
C LEU A 166 10.70 -2.21 -11.35
N THR A 167 10.37 -1.07 -10.74
CA THR A 167 9.21 -0.95 -9.85
C THR A 167 7.91 -1.23 -10.60
N GLN A 168 7.80 -0.74 -11.84
CA GLN A 168 6.67 -0.99 -12.73
C GLN A 168 6.57 -2.45 -13.21
N LEU A 169 7.71 -3.15 -13.33
CA LEU A 169 7.73 -4.56 -13.76
C LEU A 169 7.32 -5.51 -12.62
N LEU A 170 7.71 -5.19 -11.39
CA LEU A 170 7.51 -6.03 -10.20
C LEU A 170 6.11 -5.92 -9.61
N ASN A 171 5.53 -4.74 -9.70
CA ASN A 171 4.16 -4.49 -9.33
C ASN A 171 3.36 -4.32 -10.63
N PRO A 172 2.81 -5.39 -11.24
CA PRO A 172 1.98 -5.27 -12.43
C PRO A 172 0.70 -4.45 -12.17
N SER A 173 0.32 -4.28 -10.90
CA SER A 173 -0.70 -3.33 -10.41
C SER A 173 -0.21 -1.88 -10.37
N SER A 174 1.11 -1.65 -10.21
CA SER A 174 1.79 -0.36 -10.37
C SER A 174 2.46 -0.19 -11.74
N ARG A 175 1.87 -0.82 -12.77
CA ARG A 175 1.69 -0.02 -13.99
C ARG A 175 1.18 1.33 -13.50
N LYS A 176 2.06 2.35 -13.44
CA LYS A 176 1.80 3.57 -14.17
C LYS A 176 1.32 3.03 -15.48
N SER A 177 0.01 2.91 -15.56
CA SER A 177 -0.63 2.72 -16.82
C SER A 177 0.09 3.78 -17.64
N LYS A 178 0.67 3.38 -18.78
CA LYS A 178 0.33 4.18 -19.93
C LYS A 178 -1.17 4.32 -19.79
N LYS A 179 -1.61 5.47 -19.22
CA LYS A 179 -3.00 5.77 -18.88
C LYS A 179 -3.81 5.01 -19.90
N PRO A 180 -4.65 4.04 -19.53
CA PRO A 180 -5.32 3.19 -20.52
C PRO A 180 -5.76 4.14 -21.61
N ALA A 181 -5.14 3.99 -22.81
CA ALA A 181 -5.05 5.11 -23.75
C ALA A 181 -6.40 5.77 -23.79
N SER A 182 -6.48 7.01 -23.30
CA SER A 182 -7.74 7.72 -23.00
C SER A 182 -8.77 7.26 -24.01
N PRO A 183 -9.89 6.62 -23.61
CA PRO A 183 -10.78 5.97 -24.56
C PRO A 183 -11.00 6.96 -25.70
N LYS A 184 -10.78 6.51 -26.95
CA LYS A 184 -10.73 7.38 -28.14
C LYS A 184 -12.00 8.24 -28.29
N GLN A 185 -13.04 7.95 -27.52
CA GLN A 185 -14.27 8.73 -27.33
C GLN A 185 -14.62 8.81 -25.83
N PRO A 186 -15.17 9.94 -25.34
CA PRO A 186 -15.66 10.06 -23.97
C PRO A 186 -16.79 9.05 -23.75
N GLN A 187 -16.70 8.21 -22.72
CA GLN A 187 -17.75 7.28 -22.34
C GLN A 187 -18.64 7.88 -21.25
N ILE A 188 -19.87 7.40 -21.17
CA ILE A 188 -20.82 7.77 -20.13
C ILE A 188 -20.99 6.60 -19.17
N TYR A 189 -20.66 6.83 -17.91
CA TYR A 189 -20.82 5.85 -16.84
C TYR A 189 -22.18 6.02 -16.19
N SER A 190 -22.97 4.95 -16.17
CA SER A 190 -24.22 4.88 -15.44
C SER A 190 -23.96 4.25 -14.08
N PHE A 191 -23.92 5.08 -13.04
CA PHE A 191 -23.75 4.63 -11.66
C PHE A 191 -25.10 4.45 -10.97
N LYS A 192 -25.15 3.46 -10.07
CA LYS A 192 -26.14 3.45 -8.99
C LYS A 192 -25.43 3.77 -7.68
N ILE A 193 -25.87 4.82 -7.02
CA ILE A 193 -25.34 5.30 -5.74
C ILE A 193 -26.40 5.05 -4.69
N THR A 194 -26.10 4.21 -3.71
CA THR A 194 -27.03 3.75 -2.67
C THR A 194 -26.52 4.20 -1.31
N LEU A 195 -27.34 4.94 -0.56
CA LEU A 195 -27.05 5.28 0.83
C LEU A 195 -27.30 4.05 1.70
N GLU A 196 -26.27 3.62 2.42
CA GLU A 196 -26.29 2.43 3.27
C GLU A 196 -26.76 2.78 4.68
N ASN A 197 -27.24 1.78 5.44
CA ASN A 197 -27.53 1.89 6.88
C ASN A 197 -28.61 2.93 7.28
N VAL A 198 -29.63 3.17 6.43
CA VAL A 198 -30.74 4.11 6.74
C VAL A 198 -32.13 3.44 6.82
N GLY A 199 -32.18 2.12 6.99
CA GLY A 199 -33.41 1.35 7.22
C GLY A 199 -34.34 1.18 6.02
N VAL A 200 -34.29 2.07 5.02
CA VAL A 200 -35.05 1.99 3.76
C VAL A 200 -34.13 2.16 2.55
N PRO A 201 -34.48 1.64 1.36
CA PRO A 201 -33.61 1.75 0.20
C PRO A 201 -33.62 3.18 -0.37
N VAL A 202 -32.58 3.96 -0.08
CA VAL A 202 -32.36 5.29 -0.66
C VAL A 202 -31.27 5.19 -1.72
N TRP A 203 -31.59 5.54 -2.97
CA TRP A 203 -30.59 5.52 -4.04
C TRP A 203 -30.91 6.48 -5.19
N ARG A 204 -29.88 6.77 -5.98
CA ARG A 204 -29.92 7.58 -7.20
C ARG A 204 -29.18 6.83 -8.31
N LYS A 205 -29.70 6.89 -9.54
CA LYS A 205 -29.01 6.43 -10.75
C LYS A 205 -28.59 7.63 -11.57
N VAL A 206 -27.30 7.82 -11.75
CA VAL A 206 -26.74 8.99 -12.40
C VAL A 206 -25.85 8.57 -13.56
N GLN A 207 -25.91 9.32 -14.65
CA GLN A 207 -25.01 9.20 -15.79
C GLN A 207 -23.98 10.32 -15.73
N VAL A 208 -22.70 9.98 -15.73
CA VAL A 208 -21.56 10.90 -15.57
C VAL A 208 -20.53 10.62 -16.65
N ASN A 209 -19.71 11.63 -17.01
CA ASN A 209 -18.61 11.41 -17.94
C ASN A 209 -17.52 10.55 -17.30
N SER A 210 -16.98 9.57 -18.03
CA SER A 210 -15.90 8.72 -17.54
C SER A 210 -14.61 9.50 -17.23
N SER A 211 -14.41 10.67 -17.85
CA SER A 211 -13.28 11.57 -17.60
C SER A 211 -13.49 12.52 -16.43
N SER A 212 -14.59 12.44 -15.70
CA SER A 212 -14.79 13.21 -14.48
C SER A 212 -13.80 12.78 -13.39
N THR A 213 -13.44 13.71 -12.51
CA THR A 213 -12.61 13.43 -11.33
C THR A 213 -13.45 12.88 -10.17
N PHE A 214 -12.80 12.42 -9.12
CA PHE A 214 -13.48 12.06 -7.89
C PHE A 214 -14.05 13.28 -7.13
N LEU A 215 -13.35 14.42 -7.12
CA LEU A 215 -13.90 15.70 -6.63
C LEU A 215 -15.20 16.09 -7.38
N GLU A 216 -15.21 15.84 -8.68
CA GLU A 216 -16.37 16.12 -9.50
C GLU A 216 -17.53 15.17 -9.21
N LEU A 217 -17.23 13.89 -8.94
CA LEU A 217 -18.23 12.91 -8.49
C LEU A 217 -18.76 13.24 -7.09
N HIS A 218 -17.91 13.67 -6.17
CA HIS A 218 -18.29 14.16 -4.84
C HIS A 218 -19.36 15.24 -4.93
N LYS A 219 -19.11 16.30 -5.69
CA LYS A 219 -20.06 17.40 -5.88
C LYS A 219 -21.35 16.97 -6.59
N ILE A 220 -21.29 15.94 -7.42
CA ILE A 220 -22.50 15.32 -7.98
C ILE A 220 -23.28 14.61 -6.87
N ILE A 221 -22.63 13.83 -6.00
CA ILE A 221 -23.27 13.13 -4.89
C ILE A 221 -23.96 14.14 -3.94
N GLN A 222 -23.28 15.23 -3.60
CA GLN A 222 -23.86 16.32 -2.79
C GLN A 222 -25.20 16.80 -3.37
N ILE A 223 -25.27 17.05 -4.69
CA ILE A 223 -26.51 17.46 -5.36
C ILE A 223 -27.56 16.32 -5.42
N LEU A 224 -27.11 15.08 -5.64
CA LEU A 224 -28.01 13.91 -5.75
C LEU A 224 -28.76 13.61 -4.44
N PHE A 225 -28.14 13.94 -3.30
CA PHE A 225 -28.66 13.70 -1.95
C PHE A 225 -29.06 14.98 -1.20
N ASP A 226 -28.96 16.14 -1.85
CA ASP A 226 -29.38 17.46 -1.33
C ASP A 226 -28.61 17.91 -0.08
N TRP A 227 -27.28 17.69 -0.09
CA TRP A 227 -26.34 18.09 0.96
C TRP A 227 -25.52 19.32 0.57
N GLN A 228 -24.91 19.95 1.59
CA GLN A 228 -24.30 21.26 1.53
C GLN A 228 -22.78 21.25 1.39
N ASP A 229 -22.13 20.08 1.47
CA ASP A 229 -20.67 19.95 1.42
C ASP A 229 -19.96 20.59 2.63
N ASP A 230 -20.58 20.51 3.82
CA ASP A 230 -20.09 21.11 5.07
C ASP A 230 -19.12 20.19 5.85
N HIS A 231 -18.98 18.92 5.45
CA HIS A 231 -18.18 17.91 6.16
C HIS A 231 -17.16 17.22 5.26
N LEU A 232 -16.22 16.53 5.90
CA LEU A 232 -15.18 15.76 5.22
C LEU A 232 -15.73 14.52 4.50
N HIS A 233 -15.00 14.07 3.49
CA HIS A 233 -15.33 12.88 2.73
C HIS A 233 -14.11 12.12 2.21
N GLU A 234 -14.33 10.85 1.92
CA GLU A 234 -13.36 10.00 1.23
C GLU A 234 -14.04 9.02 0.28
N PHE A 235 -13.29 8.53 -0.69
CA PHE A 235 -13.67 7.36 -1.49
C PHE A 235 -12.72 6.20 -1.20
N ARG A 236 -13.28 5.01 -0.95
CA ARG A 236 -12.52 3.76 -0.90
C ARG A 236 -12.87 2.89 -2.09
N ILE A 237 -11.88 2.57 -2.92
CA ILE A 237 -12.10 1.68 -4.06
C ILE A 237 -12.21 0.24 -3.52
N GLN A 238 -13.36 -0.39 -3.75
CA GLN A 238 -13.63 -1.76 -3.29
C GLN A 238 -13.38 -2.79 -4.39
N LYS A 239 -13.61 -2.41 -5.64
CA LYS A 239 -13.47 -3.29 -6.80
C LYS A 239 -13.19 -2.48 -8.07
N SER A 240 -12.11 -2.82 -8.75
CA SER A 240 -11.67 -2.18 -10.00
C SER A 240 -11.20 -3.24 -10.99
N ASN A 241 -11.60 -3.10 -12.26
CA ASN A 241 -11.36 -4.07 -13.33
C ASN A 241 -11.81 -5.51 -12.96
N GLY A 242 -12.93 -5.64 -12.25
CA GLY A 242 -13.41 -6.95 -11.82
C GLY A 242 -12.70 -7.52 -10.57
N ILE A 243 -11.63 -6.89 -10.09
CA ILE A 243 -10.76 -7.38 -9.02
C ILE A 243 -11.05 -6.59 -7.73
N ARG A 244 -11.11 -7.29 -6.60
CA ARG A 244 -11.24 -6.64 -5.29
C ARG A 244 -9.99 -5.83 -5.00
N GLN A 245 -10.18 -4.57 -4.65
CA GLN A 245 -9.12 -3.67 -4.21
C GLN A 245 -9.10 -3.66 -2.68
N LYS A 246 -7.90 -3.56 -2.11
CA LYS A 246 -7.67 -3.29 -0.70
C LYS A 246 -6.82 -2.04 -0.62
N ASN A 247 -7.07 -1.23 0.39
CA ASN A 247 -6.16 -0.15 0.77
C ASN A 247 -5.99 0.96 -0.30
N VAL A 248 -6.98 1.20 -1.17
CA VAL A 248 -6.96 2.35 -2.10
C VAL A 248 -8.00 3.37 -1.64
N VAL A 249 -7.51 4.52 -1.18
CA VAL A 249 -8.29 5.66 -0.70
C VAL A 249 -8.05 6.85 -1.63
N ILE A 250 -9.12 7.56 -1.97
CA ILE A 250 -9.07 8.80 -2.74
C ILE A 250 -9.71 9.88 -1.89
N GLU A 251 -8.94 10.90 -1.53
CA GLU A 251 -9.33 11.96 -0.58
C GLU A 251 -8.88 13.34 -1.09
N SER A 252 -9.23 14.39 -0.34
CA SER A 252 -8.88 15.77 -0.69
C SER A 252 -7.37 16.03 -0.56
N ASP A 253 -6.82 16.90 -1.42
CA ASP A 253 -5.40 17.24 -1.41
C ASP A 253 -4.94 17.95 -0.12
N GLU A 254 -5.88 18.55 0.61
CA GLU A 254 -5.63 19.24 1.88
C GLU A 254 -5.44 18.27 3.05
N GLU A 255 -5.86 17.02 2.86
CA GLU A 255 -5.88 15.97 3.88
C GLU A 255 -4.86 14.86 3.65
N ALA A 256 -4.08 14.93 2.56
CA ALA A 256 -3.06 13.94 2.24
C ALA A 256 -2.23 13.62 3.49
N SER A 257 -2.43 12.40 4.00
CA SER A 257 -1.90 11.93 5.28
C SER A 257 -0.46 12.40 5.50
N SER A 258 -0.22 13.01 6.66
CA SER A 258 1.14 13.37 7.09
C SER A 258 2.05 12.15 6.93
N PRO A 259 3.31 12.31 6.47
CA PRO A 259 4.30 11.22 6.42
C PRO A 259 4.51 10.48 7.76
N PHE A 260 3.94 11.01 8.86
CA PHE A 260 3.90 10.38 10.17
C PHE A 260 2.81 9.30 10.33
N ASP A 261 1.66 9.38 9.65
CA ASP A 261 0.57 8.39 9.84
C ASP A 261 0.91 7.03 9.22
N SER A 262 1.73 7.00 8.17
CA SER A 262 2.26 5.76 7.57
C SER A 262 3.21 4.98 8.48
N ILE A 263 3.64 5.55 9.62
CA ILE A 263 4.58 4.92 10.57
C ILE A 263 3.83 4.12 11.65
N PHE A 264 2.57 4.47 11.95
CA PHE A 264 1.82 3.90 13.08
C PHE A 264 0.75 2.87 12.71
N PHE A 265 0.30 2.83 11.45
CA PHE A 265 -0.74 1.92 11.00
C PHE A 265 -0.19 0.91 9.99
N ASP A 266 -0.14 -0.36 10.39
CA ASP A 266 0.35 -1.55 9.66
C ASP A 266 -0.52 -1.94 8.43
N ASP A 267 -1.37 -1.03 7.95
CA ASP A 267 -2.13 -1.18 6.71
C ASP A 267 -1.60 -0.16 5.71
N GLU A 268 -0.82 -0.65 4.73
CA GLU A 268 -0.22 0.11 3.64
C GLU A 268 -1.33 0.70 2.74
N GLN A 269 -1.92 1.82 3.17
CA GLN A 269 -2.95 2.56 2.43
C GLN A 269 -2.31 3.42 1.35
N THR A 270 -2.76 3.19 0.12
CA THR A 270 -2.48 4.05 -1.04
C THR A 270 -3.50 5.18 -1.04
N TYR A 271 -3.04 6.38 -0.70
CA TYR A 271 -3.80 7.62 -0.80
C TYR A 271 -3.58 8.26 -2.17
N LEU A 272 -4.67 8.63 -2.83
CA LEU A 272 -4.66 9.29 -4.12
C LEU A 272 -5.49 10.58 -4.06
N SER A 273 -5.14 11.53 -4.92
CA SER A 273 -5.81 12.83 -5.00
C SER A 273 -7.15 12.75 -5.73
N GLU A 274 -8.23 13.25 -5.13
CA GLU A 274 -9.53 13.32 -5.80
C GLU A 274 -9.58 14.32 -6.97
N THR A 275 -8.62 15.25 -7.05
CA THR A 275 -8.53 16.26 -8.12
C THR A 275 -7.77 15.71 -9.34
N GLU A 276 -6.90 14.73 -9.13
CA GLU A 276 -6.09 14.07 -10.16
C GLU A 276 -6.73 12.78 -10.68
N GLU A 277 -7.28 11.95 -9.79
CA GLU A 277 -7.85 10.66 -10.17
C GLU A 277 -9.16 10.82 -10.95
N ARG A 278 -9.28 10.07 -12.06
CA ARG A 278 -10.47 10.07 -12.92
C ARG A 278 -11.28 8.79 -12.75
N LEU A 279 -12.58 8.89 -13.00
CA LEU A 279 -13.48 7.73 -12.89
C LEU A 279 -13.06 6.57 -13.80
N HIS A 280 -12.57 6.85 -15.01
CA HIS A 280 -12.09 5.80 -15.92
C HIS A 280 -10.80 5.10 -15.48
N ASP A 281 -10.06 5.65 -14.52
CA ASP A 281 -8.85 5.03 -13.99
C ASP A 281 -9.21 3.94 -12.96
N HIS A 282 -10.39 4.04 -12.33
CA HIS A 282 -10.83 3.15 -11.25
C HIS A 282 -12.03 2.27 -11.59
N PHE A 283 -12.93 2.76 -12.44
CA PHE A 283 -14.09 2.00 -12.93
C PHE A 283 -13.86 1.62 -14.40
N LEU A 284 -13.48 0.37 -14.65
CA LEU A 284 -13.08 -0.11 -15.98
C LEU A 284 -14.13 -1.06 -16.58
N VAL A 285 -14.82 -1.83 -15.73
CA VAL A 285 -15.83 -2.80 -16.16
C VAL A 285 -17.10 -2.66 -15.32
N GLU A 286 -18.23 -3.11 -15.87
CA GLU A 286 -19.48 -3.16 -15.12
C GLU A 286 -19.31 -3.97 -13.83
N LYS A 287 -19.98 -3.50 -12.77
CA LYS A 287 -19.90 -4.01 -11.39
C LYS A 287 -18.61 -3.69 -10.65
N ASP A 288 -17.75 -2.81 -11.17
CA ASP A 288 -16.75 -2.12 -10.35
C ASP A 288 -17.45 -1.23 -9.30
N GLN A 289 -16.81 -1.08 -8.13
CA GLN A 289 -17.43 -0.56 -6.92
C GLN A 289 -16.48 0.31 -6.11
N ALA A 290 -17.02 1.38 -5.56
CA ALA A 290 -16.39 2.19 -4.54
C ALA A 290 -17.37 2.45 -3.40
N ARG A 291 -16.84 2.78 -2.23
CA ARG A 291 -17.58 3.38 -1.14
C ARG A 291 -17.22 4.86 -1.07
N TYR A 292 -18.22 5.71 -0.88
CA TYR A 292 -18.05 7.12 -0.57
C TYR A 292 -18.57 7.37 0.83
N THR A 293 -17.73 7.86 1.72
CA THR A 293 -18.09 8.19 3.11
C THR A 293 -18.13 9.70 3.21
N TYR A 294 -19.24 10.25 3.69
CA TYR A 294 -19.43 11.68 3.94
C TYR A 294 -19.77 11.91 5.40
N ASP A 295 -19.23 12.98 5.96
CA ASP A 295 -19.31 13.33 7.37
C ASP A 295 -18.80 12.19 8.27
N PHE A 296 -17.56 12.29 8.73
CA PHE A 296 -16.96 11.27 9.60
C PHE A 296 -17.58 11.22 11.00
N GLY A 297 -18.40 12.21 11.38
CA GLY A 297 -19.23 12.17 12.58
C GLY A 297 -20.44 11.26 12.40
N ASP A 298 -21.27 11.55 11.40
CA ASP A 298 -22.48 10.76 11.11
C ASP A 298 -22.20 9.47 10.31
N ASP A 299 -21.05 9.32 9.67
CA ASP A 299 -20.66 8.16 8.86
C ASP A 299 -21.70 7.81 7.77
N TRP A 300 -22.03 8.80 6.91
CA TRP A 300 -22.93 8.59 5.78
C TRP A 300 -22.23 7.82 4.64
N GLN A 301 -22.41 6.51 4.63
CA GLN A 301 -21.79 5.62 3.66
C GLN A 301 -22.64 5.39 2.42
N HIS A 302 -22.05 5.59 1.24
CA HIS A 302 -22.66 5.33 -0.05
C HIS A 302 -21.93 4.23 -0.76
N LYS A 303 -22.68 3.25 -1.23
CA LYS A 303 -22.20 2.26 -2.18
C LYS A 303 -22.39 2.76 -3.61
N ILE A 304 -21.29 2.94 -4.32
CA ILE A 304 -21.25 3.34 -5.72
C ILE A 304 -20.96 2.11 -6.57
N VAL A 305 -21.84 1.80 -7.54
CA VAL A 305 -21.67 0.67 -8.45
C VAL A 305 -21.80 1.15 -9.89
N LEU A 306 -20.79 0.85 -10.73
CA LEU A 306 -20.87 1.04 -12.17
C LEU A 306 -21.84 0.01 -12.77
N GLU A 307 -23.04 0.44 -13.16
CA GLU A 307 -24.04 -0.48 -13.74
C GLU A 307 -23.84 -0.68 -15.24
N LYS A 308 -23.50 0.39 -15.99
CA LYS A 308 -23.34 0.35 -17.45
C LYS A 308 -22.31 1.36 -17.93
N ILE A 309 -21.62 1.01 -19.01
CA ILE A 309 -20.77 1.91 -19.80
C ILE A 309 -21.49 2.17 -21.13
N LEU A 310 -21.78 3.44 -21.42
CA LEU A 310 -22.62 3.87 -22.54
C LEU A 310 -21.86 4.83 -23.46
N GLU A 311 -22.27 4.87 -24.73
CA GLU A 311 -21.88 5.93 -25.64
C GLU A 311 -22.66 7.23 -25.31
N PRO A 312 -22.06 8.42 -25.48
CA PRO A 312 -22.75 9.68 -25.27
C PRO A 312 -23.99 9.81 -26.18
N ALA A 313 -25.14 10.13 -25.60
CA ALA A 313 -26.34 10.41 -26.37
C ALA A 313 -26.28 11.80 -27.00
N GLU A 314 -26.65 11.91 -28.29
CA GLU A 314 -26.69 13.18 -29.00
C GLU A 314 -27.61 14.19 -28.30
N GLY A 315 -27.14 15.43 -28.13
CA GLY A 315 -27.92 16.52 -27.52
C GLY A 315 -28.13 16.42 -26.00
N THR A 316 -27.62 15.38 -25.34
CA THR A 316 -27.74 15.20 -23.89
C THR A 316 -26.60 15.91 -23.16
N THR A 317 -26.92 16.56 -22.04
CA THR A 317 -25.92 17.17 -21.14
C THR A 317 -25.78 16.29 -19.90
N TYR A 318 -24.52 16.04 -19.50
CA TYR A 318 -24.18 15.25 -18.33
C TYR A 318 -23.57 16.16 -17.25
N PRO A 319 -23.72 15.83 -15.95
CA PRO A 319 -24.40 14.65 -15.40
C PRO A 319 -25.94 14.73 -15.48
N ILE A 320 -26.61 13.57 -15.48
CA ILE A 320 -28.08 13.47 -15.43
C ILE A 320 -28.54 12.32 -14.53
N CYS A 321 -29.49 12.59 -13.64
CA CYS A 321 -30.18 11.59 -12.85
C CYS A 321 -31.28 10.92 -13.69
N THR A 322 -31.27 9.60 -13.77
CA THR A 322 -32.18 8.81 -14.63
C THR A 322 -33.23 8.05 -13.83
N ALA A 323 -32.97 7.76 -12.56
CA ALA A 323 -33.92 7.12 -11.65
C ALA A 323 -33.53 7.39 -10.20
N ALA A 324 -34.51 7.36 -9.30
CA ALA A 324 -34.30 7.51 -7.87
C ALA A 324 -35.28 6.65 -7.07
N LYS A 325 -35.00 6.49 -5.78
CA LYS A 325 -35.89 5.86 -4.81
C LYS A 325 -35.70 6.53 -3.45
N ASN A 326 -36.81 6.90 -2.82
CA ASN A 326 -36.89 7.48 -1.47
C ASN A 326 -36.11 8.80 -1.31
N ASP A 327 -36.48 9.57 -0.30
CA ASP A 327 -35.81 10.83 0.00
C ASP A 327 -34.45 10.55 0.65
N ALA A 328 -33.53 11.50 0.50
CA ALA A 328 -32.28 11.50 1.24
C ALA A 328 -32.51 12.17 2.61
N PRO A 329 -31.77 11.79 3.65
CA PRO A 329 -31.79 12.52 4.91
C PRO A 329 -31.18 13.91 4.71
N TYR A 330 -31.58 14.87 5.54
CA TYR A 330 -30.96 16.19 5.56
C TYR A 330 -29.53 16.12 6.16
N GLU A 331 -28.74 17.17 5.99
CA GLU A 331 -27.49 17.36 6.75
C GLU A 331 -27.71 17.13 8.25
N ASP A 332 -26.72 16.58 8.94
CA ASP A 332 -26.69 16.38 10.41
C ASP A 332 -27.88 15.60 11.01
N SER A 333 -28.65 14.86 10.20
CA SER A 333 -29.93 14.26 10.63
C SER A 333 -29.85 12.78 11.01
N ARG A 334 -28.65 12.24 11.30
CA ARG A 334 -28.52 10.80 11.55
C ARG A 334 -29.29 10.33 12.75
N TYR A 335 -29.32 11.13 13.81
CA TYR A 335 -30.06 10.81 15.01
C TYR A 335 -31.55 10.60 14.69
N GLU A 336 -32.18 11.53 13.97
CA GLU A 336 -33.59 11.49 13.59
C GLU A 336 -33.92 10.32 12.66
N VAL A 337 -33.01 9.97 11.74
CA VAL A 337 -33.16 8.76 10.91
C VAL A 337 -33.14 7.50 11.77
N MET A 338 -32.24 7.44 12.75
CA MET A 338 -32.06 6.24 13.60
C MET A 338 -33.16 6.06 14.64
N THR A 339 -33.70 7.16 15.18
CA THR A 339 -34.86 7.12 16.08
C THR A 339 -36.18 6.92 15.34
N GLY A 340 -36.19 7.12 14.02
CA GLY A 340 -37.39 7.04 13.19
C GLY A 340 -38.23 8.32 13.20
N ASP A 341 -37.71 9.41 13.76
CA ASP A 341 -38.34 10.73 13.76
C ASP A 341 -38.33 11.38 12.36
N LEU A 342 -37.39 10.97 11.50
CA LEU A 342 -37.35 11.34 10.08
C LEU A 342 -37.70 10.16 9.18
N SER A 343 -38.82 10.26 8.44
CA SER A 343 -39.19 9.26 7.44
C SER A 343 -38.61 9.61 6.07
N LEU A 344 -37.88 8.67 5.47
CA LEU A 344 -37.31 8.80 4.12
C LEU A 344 -38.19 8.20 3.02
N LEU A 345 -39.36 7.63 3.38
CA LEU A 345 -40.22 6.96 2.41
C LEU A 345 -40.88 7.97 1.46
N ASN A 346 -40.52 7.88 0.18
CA ASN A 346 -41.13 8.69 -0.87
C ASN A 346 -41.49 7.83 -2.08
N SER A 347 -42.77 7.87 -2.45
CA SER A 347 -43.31 7.14 -3.60
C SER A 347 -43.13 7.87 -4.93
N ASP A 348 -42.90 9.19 -4.90
CA ASP A 348 -42.73 10.01 -6.10
C ASP A 348 -41.27 10.02 -6.60
N ALA A 349 -40.85 8.87 -7.11
CA ALA A 349 -39.53 8.73 -7.73
C ALA A 349 -39.32 9.70 -8.91
N LYS A 350 -40.40 10.12 -9.60
CA LYS A 350 -40.30 11.05 -10.73
C LYS A 350 -40.06 12.48 -10.25
N GLY A 351 -40.75 12.90 -9.19
CA GLY A 351 -40.52 14.18 -8.53
C GLY A 351 -39.08 14.33 -8.06
N ILE A 352 -38.52 13.31 -7.41
CA ILE A 352 -37.11 13.29 -6.96
C ILE A 352 -36.15 13.44 -8.15
N VAL A 353 -36.35 12.68 -9.23
CA VAL A 353 -35.51 12.79 -10.43
C VAL A 353 -35.61 14.20 -11.04
N SER A 354 -36.81 14.77 -11.08
CA SER A 354 -37.04 16.11 -11.62
C SER A 354 -36.38 17.20 -10.79
N SER A 355 -36.48 17.15 -9.46
CA SER A 355 -35.87 18.14 -8.56
C SER A 355 -34.35 18.10 -8.66
N VAL A 356 -33.76 16.89 -8.58
CA VAL A 356 -32.32 16.68 -8.71
C VAL A 356 -31.81 17.20 -10.06
N ASN A 357 -32.45 16.85 -11.17
CA ASN A 357 -32.04 17.32 -12.49
C ASN A 357 -32.18 18.84 -12.65
N THR A 358 -33.17 19.45 -12.02
CA THR A 358 -33.31 20.93 -12.01
C THR A 358 -32.09 21.57 -11.35
N VAL A 359 -31.64 21.06 -10.20
CA VAL A 359 -30.46 21.57 -9.51
C VAL A 359 -29.18 21.33 -10.31
N LEU A 360 -29.01 20.14 -10.89
CA LEU A 360 -27.89 19.83 -11.79
C LEU A 360 -27.84 20.81 -12.97
N GLU A 361 -28.97 21.08 -13.62
CA GLU A 361 -29.06 22.03 -14.72
C GLU A 361 -28.74 23.47 -14.30
N MET A 362 -29.23 23.93 -13.14
CA MET A 362 -28.93 25.26 -12.62
C MET A 362 -27.43 25.43 -12.34
N ARG A 363 -26.79 24.44 -11.70
CA ARG A 363 -25.36 24.45 -11.40
C ARG A 363 -24.51 24.38 -12.68
N LEU A 364 -25.01 23.79 -13.75
CA LEU A 364 -24.38 23.80 -15.09
C LEU A 364 -24.49 25.15 -15.81
N HIS A 365 -25.62 25.85 -15.71
CA HIS A 365 -25.88 27.09 -16.47
C HIS A 365 -25.22 28.35 -15.89
N ASN A 366 -24.78 28.34 -14.63
CA ASN A 366 -24.07 29.47 -14.02
C ASN A 366 -22.65 29.71 -14.59
N LYS A 367 -22.21 28.95 -15.60
CA LYS A 367 -20.97 29.21 -16.35
C LYS A 367 -21.29 29.69 -17.77
N LYS A 368 -20.93 30.95 -18.06
CA LYS A 368 -21.12 31.62 -19.36
C LYS A 368 -20.69 30.71 -20.54
N THR A 369 -21.61 30.62 -21.49
CA THR A 369 -21.51 29.94 -22.79
C THR A 369 -20.28 30.36 -23.58
N ALA A 370 -19.33 29.44 -23.78
CA ALA A 370 -18.42 29.48 -24.91
C ALA A 370 -19.01 28.64 -26.05
N ARG A 371 -19.38 29.36 -27.12
CA ARG A 371 -20.03 28.85 -28.33
C ARG A 371 -19.02 28.06 -29.15
N ASN A 372 -19.14 26.73 -29.22
CA ASN A 372 -18.76 25.99 -30.43
C ASN A 372 -19.51 24.66 -30.55
N LYS A 373 -19.82 24.32 -31.81
CA LYS A 373 -20.84 23.36 -32.23
C LYS A 373 -20.46 21.89 -31.96
N ASN A 374 -21.48 21.15 -31.54
CA ASN A 374 -21.78 19.74 -31.81
C ASN A 374 -21.47 18.62 -30.82
N ILE A 375 -20.78 18.83 -29.70
CA ILE A 375 -20.97 17.98 -28.51
C ILE A 375 -20.69 18.86 -27.28
N LYS A 376 -21.69 19.10 -26.41
CA LYS A 376 -21.46 19.77 -25.12
C LYS A 376 -20.92 18.75 -24.12
N VAL A 377 -19.67 18.35 -24.32
CA VAL A 377 -18.94 17.60 -23.29
C VAL A 377 -18.42 18.60 -22.28
N TRP A 378 -18.85 18.44 -21.03
CA TRP A 378 -18.34 19.19 -19.90
C TRP A 378 -16.82 18.98 -19.76
N ARG A 379 -16.08 20.07 -19.53
CA ARG A 379 -14.62 20.08 -19.32
C ARG A 379 -14.26 20.95 -18.10
N GLY A 380 -14.99 20.80 -16.99
CA GLY A 380 -15.04 21.85 -15.97
C GLY A 380 -14.92 21.39 -14.52
N ARG A 381 -13.80 21.75 -13.90
CA ARG A 381 -13.69 21.92 -12.43
C ARG A 381 -14.92 22.61 -11.86
N PHE A 382 -15.42 22.18 -10.71
CA PHE A 382 -16.39 22.93 -9.91
C PHE A 382 -15.74 24.18 -9.29
N PRO A 383 -16.50 25.25 -8.99
CA PRO A 383 -16.02 26.30 -8.09
C PRO A 383 -15.75 25.69 -6.70
N GLU A 384 -14.72 26.20 -6.03
CA GLU A 384 -14.53 26.09 -4.57
C GLU A 384 -15.78 26.58 -3.84
#